data_AF-A0A1B2YLX7-F1
#
_entry.id   AF-A0A1B2YLX7-F1
#
_cell.length_a   1.000
_cell.length_b   1.000
_cell.length_c   1.000
_cell.angle_alpha   90.00
_cell.angle_beta   90.00
_cell.angle_gamma   90.00
#
_symmetry.space_group_name_H-M   'P 1'
#
loop_
_entity.id
_entity.type
_entity.pdbx_description
1 polymer ?
#
loop_
_entity_poly.entity_id
_entity_poly.type
_entity_poly.pdbx_seq_one_letter_code
_entity_poly.pdbx_strand_id
1 'polypeptide(L)'
;MSSYYSDQEFTGIDYTQQPLDKGEYDNCTFRECNFESLHLSNRTFLECTFINCNLTNVKFGGTSLNQVLFDGCKLLGADFSVCNIFMLGLRFRESVLNLSNFTALPLKKTTFIDCPMAEVDFTEADLSEARFDKCILTKTNFENSKLLRADFRTAIDYTINPTQTILKGALFSNDNLAGLLRYSGIIIK
;
A
#
# COMPACT_ATOMS: atom_id res chain seq x y z
N MET A 1 -19.49 -19.92 14.43
CA MET A 1 -19.87 -18.58 13.94
C MET A 1 -18.63 -17.71 14.02
N SER A 2 -18.23 -17.07 12.93
CA SER A 2 -17.21 -16.03 12.99
C SER A 2 -17.77 -14.82 13.74
N SER A 3 -16.96 -14.16 14.56
CA SER A 3 -17.35 -12.90 15.19
C SER A 3 -17.61 -11.83 14.12
N TYR A 4 -18.56 -10.95 14.38
CA TYR A 4 -18.90 -9.80 13.52
C TYR A 4 -18.91 -8.54 14.38
N TYR A 5 -18.17 -7.53 13.95
CA TYR A 5 -18.06 -6.23 14.60
C TYR A 5 -18.41 -5.16 13.57
N SER A 6 -19.31 -4.24 13.91
CA SER A 6 -19.79 -3.20 13.00
C SER A 6 -19.83 -1.85 13.72
N ASP A 7 -19.37 -0.79 13.04
CA ASP A 7 -19.39 0.60 13.51
C ASP A 7 -18.67 0.81 14.87
N GLN A 8 -17.61 0.03 15.14
CA GLN A 8 -16.86 0.11 16.40
C GLN A 8 -15.56 0.88 16.26
N GLU A 9 -15.16 1.57 17.33
CA GLU A 9 -13.84 2.18 17.47
C GLU A 9 -13.01 1.42 18.51
N PHE A 10 -11.79 1.06 18.13
CA PHE A 10 -10.78 0.40 18.96
C PHE A 10 -9.60 1.34 19.14
N THR A 11 -9.33 1.81 20.36
CA THR A 11 -8.35 2.88 20.59
C THR A 11 -7.26 2.46 21.57
N GLY A 12 -5.99 2.65 21.19
CA GLY A 12 -4.83 2.45 22.06
C GLY A 12 -4.57 1.00 22.46
N ILE A 13 -5.10 0.04 21.70
CA ILE A 13 -4.99 -1.39 22.02
C ILE A 13 -3.68 -1.95 21.47
N ASP A 14 -2.91 -2.60 22.34
CA ASP A 14 -1.75 -3.39 21.94
C ASP A 14 -2.15 -4.84 21.60
N TYR A 15 -2.38 -5.12 20.32
CA TYR A 15 -2.76 -6.45 19.86
C TYR A 15 -1.59 -7.46 19.85
N THR A 16 -0.36 -7.02 20.16
CA THR A 16 0.76 -7.94 20.39
C THR A 16 0.64 -8.66 21.74
N GLN A 17 -0.07 -8.05 22.70
CA GLN A 17 -0.34 -8.63 24.02
C GLN A 17 -1.71 -9.30 24.10
N GLN A 18 -2.68 -8.80 23.33
CA GLN A 18 -4.03 -9.36 23.23
C GLN A 18 -4.39 -9.59 21.77
N PRO A 19 -4.41 -10.83 21.27
CA PRO A 19 -4.68 -11.08 19.85
C PRO A 19 -6.03 -10.51 19.41
N LEU A 20 -6.06 -9.83 18.25
CA LEU A 20 -7.30 -9.43 17.61
C LEU A 20 -8.11 -10.69 17.27
N ASP A 21 -9.38 -10.74 17.65
CA ASP A 21 -10.26 -11.87 17.35
C ASP A 21 -10.32 -12.16 15.83
N LYS A 22 -10.59 -13.41 15.48
CA LYS A 22 -10.92 -13.75 14.09
C LYS A 22 -12.37 -13.40 13.83
N GLY A 23 -12.61 -12.62 12.78
CA GLY A 23 -13.95 -12.18 12.45
C GLY A 23 -13.98 -11.24 11.26
N GLU A 24 -15.16 -10.69 11.07
CA GLU A 24 -15.44 -9.63 10.12
C GLU A 24 -15.61 -8.31 10.88
N TYR A 25 -14.89 -7.30 10.40
CA TYR A 25 -14.91 -5.94 10.90
C TYR A 25 -15.46 -5.08 9.77
N ASP A 26 -16.61 -4.46 10.01
CA ASP A 26 -17.36 -3.68 9.04
C ASP A 26 -17.48 -2.23 9.53
N ASN A 27 -17.03 -1.28 8.73
CA ASN A 27 -16.99 0.15 9.08
C ASN A 27 -16.36 0.44 10.46
N CYS A 28 -15.38 -0.37 10.87
CA CYS A 28 -14.69 -0.22 12.15
C CYS A 28 -13.46 0.70 12.01
N THR A 29 -13.14 1.41 13.10
CA THR A 29 -11.94 2.23 13.19
C THR A 29 -10.97 1.67 14.23
N PHE A 30 -9.71 1.50 13.86
CA PHE A 30 -8.61 1.19 14.77
C PHE A 30 -7.74 2.42 14.89
N ARG A 31 -7.61 2.98 16.09
CA ARG A 31 -6.86 4.21 16.35
C ARG A 31 -5.73 3.94 17.33
N GLU A 32 -4.51 4.32 16.97
CA GLU A 32 -3.34 4.23 17.85
C GLU A 32 -3.09 2.80 18.38
N CYS A 33 -3.51 1.79 17.61
CA CYS A 33 -3.37 0.39 17.98
C CYS A 33 -2.02 -0.17 17.50
N ASN A 34 -1.51 -1.18 18.20
CA ASN A 34 -0.29 -1.88 17.83
C ASN A 34 -0.61 -3.27 17.27
N PHE A 35 -0.21 -3.51 16.02
CA PHE A 35 -0.31 -4.77 15.27
C PHE A 35 1.06 -5.29 14.84
N GLU A 36 2.15 -4.77 15.43
CA GLU A 36 3.51 -5.09 15.03
C GLU A 36 3.76 -6.60 14.96
N SER A 37 4.32 -7.03 13.82
CA SER A 37 4.68 -8.42 13.53
C SER A 37 3.53 -9.44 13.62
N LEU A 38 2.27 -8.98 13.67
CA LEU A 38 1.13 -9.89 13.72
C LEU A 38 0.85 -10.53 12.37
N HIS A 39 0.32 -11.75 12.42
CA HIS A 39 -0.28 -12.41 11.27
C HIS A 39 -1.80 -12.23 11.36
N LEU A 40 -2.36 -11.32 10.55
CA LEU A 40 -3.78 -11.01 10.56
C LEU A 40 -4.63 -11.96 9.72
N SER A 41 -4.10 -13.17 9.46
CA SER A 41 -4.70 -14.13 8.54
C SER A 41 -6.16 -14.46 8.78
N ASN A 42 -6.90 -14.59 7.67
CA ASN A 42 -8.30 -15.01 7.62
C ASN A 42 -9.25 -14.13 8.42
N ARG A 43 -8.99 -12.82 8.45
CA ARG A 43 -9.92 -11.79 8.92
C ARG A 43 -10.49 -11.02 7.72
N THR A 44 -11.63 -10.37 7.91
CA THR A 44 -12.23 -9.48 6.92
C THR A 44 -12.29 -8.08 7.49
N PHE A 45 -11.75 -7.12 6.76
CA PHE A 45 -11.89 -5.70 7.03
C PHE A 45 -12.63 -5.07 5.84
N LEU A 46 -13.88 -4.67 6.08
CA LEU A 46 -14.75 -3.98 5.13
C LEU A 46 -14.89 -2.53 5.57
N GLU A 47 -14.54 -1.60 4.69
CA GLU A 47 -14.70 -0.16 4.91
C GLU A 47 -14.02 0.35 6.21
N CYS A 48 -13.03 -0.39 6.70
CA CYS A 48 -12.35 -0.08 7.94
C CYS A 48 -11.27 1.01 7.75
N THR A 49 -11.00 1.73 8.83
CA THR A 49 -9.94 2.73 8.87
C THR A 49 -8.94 2.42 9.98
N PHE A 50 -7.65 2.41 9.66
CA PHE A 50 -6.55 2.36 10.62
C PHE A 50 -5.92 3.75 10.70
N ILE A 51 -5.88 4.33 11.90
CA ILE A 51 -5.40 5.69 12.16
C ILE A 51 -4.25 5.63 13.15
N ASN A 52 -3.08 6.12 12.76
CA ASN A 52 -1.89 6.18 13.62
C ASN A 52 -1.49 4.82 14.22
N CYS A 53 -1.81 3.72 13.53
CA CYS A 53 -1.51 2.37 14.00
C CYS A 53 -0.07 1.96 13.65
N ASN A 54 0.53 1.13 14.51
CA ASN A 54 1.77 0.43 14.19
C ASN A 54 1.46 -0.92 13.55
N LEU A 55 1.74 -1.07 12.26
CA LEU A 55 1.56 -2.28 11.45
C LEU A 55 2.90 -2.75 10.86
N THR A 56 4.01 -2.41 11.51
CA THR A 56 5.36 -2.83 11.10
C THR A 56 5.43 -4.36 11.03
N ASN A 57 5.94 -4.90 9.92
CA ASN A 57 6.08 -6.33 9.64
C ASN A 57 4.78 -7.16 9.73
N VAL A 58 3.60 -6.52 9.66
CA VAL A 58 2.32 -7.23 9.66
C VAL A 58 2.17 -8.08 8.39
N LYS A 59 1.51 -9.24 8.49
CA LYS A 59 1.19 -10.10 7.34
C LYS A 59 -0.30 -10.26 7.16
N PHE A 60 -0.79 -10.01 5.95
CA PHE A 60 -2.21 -10.09 5.59
C PHE A 60 -2.61 -11.40 4.90
N GLY A 61 -1.88 -12.49 5.07
CA GLY A 61 -2.12 -13.78 4.39
C GLY A 61 -3.58 -14.27 4.48
N GLY A 62 -4.29 -14.33 3.35
CA GLY A 62 -5.71 -14.73 3.28
C GLY A 62 -6.71 -13.72 3.86
N THR A 63 -6.26 -12.51 4.24
CA THR A 63 -7.12 -11.45 4.80
C THR A 63 -7.84 -10.71 3.68
N SER A 64 -9.14 -10.46 3.85
CA SER A 64 -9.91 -9.61 2.94
C SER A 64 -9.79 -8.14 3.36
N LEU A 65 -9.34 -7.28 2.45
CA LEU A 65 -9.15 -5.84 2.69
C LEU A 65 -9.97 -5.05 1.65
N ASN A 66 -11.24 -4.79 1.95
CA ASN A 66 -12.14 -4.10 1.03
C ASN A 66 -12.37 -2.65 1.48
N GLN A 67 -12.04 -1.68 0.63
CA GLN A 67 -12.13 -0.24 0.91
C GLN A 67 -11.41 0.22 2.19
N VAL A 68 -10.30 -0.43 2.56
CA VAL A 68 -9.54 -0.12 3.77
C VAL A 68 -8.68 1.14 3.57
N LEU A 69 -8.72 2.04 4.55
CA LEU A 69 -7.85 3.21 4.64
C LEU A 69 -6.80 3.02 5.74
N PHE A 70 -5.53 3.26 5.40
CA PHE A 70 -4.44 3.45 6.36
C PHE A 70 -4.05 4.92 6.37
N ASP A 71 -4.16 5.56 7.54
CA ASP A 71 -3.97 6.99 7.74
C ASP A 71 -2.97 7.22 8.88
N GLY A 72 -1.84 7.88 8.59
CA GLY A 72 -0.79 8.09 9.60
C GLY A 72 -0.12 6.80 10.10
N CYS A 73 -0.25 5.67 9.38
CA CYS A 73 0.18 4.36 9.87
C CYS A 73 1.67 4.08 9.58
N LYS A 74 2.29 3.26 10.44
CA LYS A 74 3.61 2.66 10.19
C LYS A 74 3.42 1.28 9.58
N LEU A 75 3.83 1.09 8.33
CA LEU A 75 3.70 -0.15 7.57
C LEU A 75 5.06 -0.65 7.08
N LEU A 76 6.13 -0.35 7.81
CA LEU A 76 7.49 -0.79 7.46
C LEU A 76 7.50 -2.33 7.33
N GLY A 77 7.86 -2.86 6.16
CA GLY A 77 7.93 -4.31 5.94
C GLY A 77 6.58 -5.04 5.93
N ALA A 78 5.46 -4.34 5.81
CA ALA A 78 4.13 -4.97 5.76
C ALA A 78 3.96 -5.81 4.48
N ASP A 79 3.42 -7.02 4.63
CA ASP A 79 3.23 -7.95 3.52
C ASP A 79 1.76 -8.10 3.15
N PHE A 80 1.39 -7.51 2.01
CA PHE A 80 0.06 -7.59 1.41
C PHE A 80 -0.02 -8.64 0.29
N SER A 81 1.13 -9.15 -0.21
CA SER A 81 1.21 -9.97 -1.43
C SER A 81 0.37 -11.26 -1.41
N VAL A 82 0.05 -11.73 -0.20
CA VAL A 82 -0.72 -12.95 0.05
C VAL A 82 -2.13 -12.68 0.58
N CYS A 83 -2.64 -11.44 0.49
CA CYS A 83 -4.00 -11.12 0.90
C CYS A 83 -5.05 -11.72 -0.05
N ASN A 84 -6.31 -11.73 0.37
CA ASN A 84 -7.41 -12.07 -0.51
C ASN A 84 -7.62 -10.92 -1.51
N ILE A 85 -7.53 -11.23 -2.80
CA ILE A 85 -7.66 -10.24 -3.88
C ILE A 85 -9.12 -9.90 -4.22
N PHE A 86 -10.09 -10.69 -3.72
CA PHE A 86 -11.50 -10.46 -4.00
C PHE A 86 -11.97 -9.14 -3.38
N MET A 87 -12.47 -8.23 -4.23
CA MET A 87 -12.87 -6.87 -3.86
C MET A 87 -11.78 -6.08 -3.12
N LEU A 88 -10.50 -6.37 -3.38
CA LEU A 88 -9.38 -5.64 -2.79
C LEU A 88 -9.52 -4.14 -3.09
N GLY A 89 -9.50 -3.33 -2.04
CA GLY A 89 -9.55 -1.88 -2.14
C GLY A 89 -8.73 -1.26 -1.02
N LEU A 90 -7.63 -0.61 -1.38
CA LEU A 90 -6.69 -0.01 -0.44
C LEU A 90 -6.51 1.47 -0.73
N ARG A 91 -6.34 2.26 0.34
CA ARG A 91 -5.92 3.66 0.29
C ARG A 91 -4.92 3.94 1.40
N PHE A 92 -3.94 4.77 1.11
CA PHE A 92 -2.88 5.14 2.04
C PHE A 92 -2.73 6.66 2.07
N ARG A 93 -2.73 7.24 3.26
CA ARG A 93 -2.49 8.66 3.50
C ARG A 93 -1.49 8.82 4.62
N GLU A 94 -0.49 9.68 4.42
CA GLU A 94 0.48 10.08 5.45
C GLU A 94 1.13 8.86 6.15
N SER A 95 1.28 7.74 5.43
CA SER A 95 1.69 6.46 5.99
C SER A 95 3.07 6.06 5.48
N VAL A 96 3.89 5.48 6.36
CA VAL A 96 5.24 5.02 6.01
C VAL A 96 5.18 3.59 5.53
N LEU A 97 5.41 3.37 4.23
CA LEU A 97 5.26 2.08 3.57
C LEU A 97 6.59 1.40 3.23
N ASN A 98 7.73 1.96 3.66
CA ASN A 98 9.05 1.45 3.31
C ASN A 98 9.14 -0.09 3.44
N LEU A 99 9.80 -0.76 2.48
CA LEU A 99 9.97 -2.22 2.45
C LEU A 99 8.65 -3.04 2.39
N SER A 100 7.49 -2.41 2.19
CA SER A 100 6.22 -3.13 2.02
C SER A 100 6.19 -3.93 0.73
N ASN A 101 5.46 -5.04 0.74
CA ASN A 101 5.32 -5.95 -0.40
C ASN A 101 3.87 -5.98 -0.92
N PHE A 102 3.71 -5.59 -2.18
CA PHE A 102 2.45 -5.56 -2.93
C PHE A 102 2.52 -6.38 -4.24
N THR A 103 3.48 -7.31 -4.33
CA THR A 103 3.76 -8.09 -5.54
C THR A 103 2.51 -8.80 -6.06
N ALA A 104 2.31 -8.70 -7.38
CA ALA A 104 1.22 -9.29 -8.16
C ALA A 104 -0.22 -8.85 -7.77
N LEU A 105 -0.39 -7.80 -6.95
CA LEU A 105 -1.73 -7.36 -6.52
C LEU A 105 -2.47 -6.51 -7.56
N PRO A 106 -3.81 -6.65 -7.68
CA PRO A 106 -4.64 -5.83 -8.55
C PRO A 106 -5.01 -4.48 -7.88
N LEU A 107 -4.06 -3.55 -7.82
CA LEU A 107 -4.16 -2.24 -7.14
C LEU A 107 -4.68 -1.11 -8.04
N LYS A 108 -5.68 -1.39 -8.87
CA LYS A 108 -6.25 -0.39 -9.78
C LYS A 108 -6.88 0.75 -8.99
N LYS A 109 -6.60 1.99 -9.40
CA LYS A 109 -7.14 3.22 -8.76
C LYS A 109 -6.76 3.40 -7.28
N THR A 110 -5.79 2.62 -6.77
CA THR A 110 -5.27 2.83 -5.41
C THR A 110 -4.64 4.21 -5.30
N THR A 111 -4.84 4.85 -4.15
CA THR A 111 -4.29 6.18 -3.86
C THR A 111 -3.28 6.08 -2.73
N PHE A 112 -2.11 6.67 -2.99
CA PHE A 112 -1.05 6.92 -2.02
C PHE A 112 -0.88 8.44 -1.95
N ILE A 113 -0.96 9.03 -0.76
CA ILE A 113 -0.90 10.48 -0.55
C ILE A 113 0.09 10.76 0.58
N ASP A 114 1.13 11.54 0.29
CA ASP A 114 2.15 11.93 1.27
C ASP A 114 2.81 10.70 1.96
N CYS A 115 3.07 9.64 1.19
CA CYS A 115 3.66 8.39 1.70
C CYS A 115 5.16 8.28 1.34
N PRO A 116 6.05 8.07 2.33
CA PRO A 116 7.38 7.52 2.11
C PRO A 116 7.29 6.04 1.74
N MET A 117 7.89 5.65 0.61
CA MET A 117 7.72 4.32 -0.01
C MET A 117 9.07 3.75 -0.46
N ALA A 118 10.11 3.92 0.35
CA ALA A 118 11.45 3.46 0.01
C ALA A 118 11.51 1.93 -0.07
N GLU A 119 12.07 1.39 -1.15
CA GLU A 119 12.27 -0.05 -1.36
C GLU A 119 10.96 -0.87 -1.26
N VAL A 120 9.82 -0.27 -1.60
CA VAL A 120 8.53 -0.98 -1.75
C VAL A 120 8.56 -1.86 -3.00
N ASP A 121 7.96 -3.05 -2.91
CA ASP A 121 7.85 -3.98 -4.04
C ASP A 121 6.46 -3.98 -4.67
N PHE A 122 6.36 -3.50 -5.91
CA PHE A 122 5.18 -3.56 -6.78
C PHE A 122 5.40 -4.47 -8.00
N THR A 123 6.33 -5.43 -7.91
CA THR A 123 6.59 -6.37 -9.00
C THR A 123 5.30 -7.02 -9.48
N GLU A 124 5.05 -7.01 -10.79
CA GLU A 124 3.85 -7.58 -11.44
C GLU A 124 2.49 -7.00 -10.98
N ALA A 125 2.47 -5.94 -10.17
CA ALA A 125 1.22 -5.33 -9.70
C ALA A 125 0.47 -4.60 -10.83
N ASP A 126 -0.86 -4.61 -10.76
CA ASP A 126 -1.71 -3.80 -11.65
C ASP A 126 -2.09 -2.49 -10.95
N LEU A 127 -1.30 -1.46 -11.18
CA LEU A 127 -1.44 -0.10 -10.67
C LEU A 127 -2.09 0.83 -11.70
N SER A 128 -2.91 0.28 -12.60
CA SER A 128 -3.63 1.10 -13.58
C SER A 128 -4.49 2.16 -12.88
N GLU A 129 -4.37 3.41 -13.32
CA GLU A 129 -5.05 4.58 -12.73
C GLU A 129 -4.69 4.85 -11.26
N ALA A 130 -3.62 4.25 -10.73
CA ALA A 130 -3.14 4.55 -9.38
C ALA A 130 -2.59 5.99 -9.29
N ARG A 131 -2.71 6.60 -8.11
CA ARG A 131 -2.20 7.96 -7.84
C ARG A 131 -1.14 7.91 -6.76
N PHE A 132 0.05 8.42 -7.08
CA PHE A 132 1.15 8.62 -6.15
C PHE A 132 1.31 10.12 -5.89
N ASP A 133 0.46 10.68 -5.02
CA ASP A 133 0.47 12.11 -4.74
C ASP A 133 1.50 12.44 -3.65
N LYS A 134 2.49 13.27 -3.96
CA LYS A 134 3.57 13.70 -3.04
C LYS A 134 4.31 12.53 -2.36
N CYS A 135 4.38 11.39 -3.04
CA CYS A 135 5.07 10.21 -2.52
C CYS A 135 6.57 10.25 -2.84
N ILE A 136 7.37 9.65 -1.97
CA ILE A 136 8.81 9.48 -2.16
C ILE A 136 9.08 8.01 -2.47
N LEU A 137 9.48 7.73 -3.71
CA LEU A 137 9.53 6.38 -4.29
C LEU A 137 10.97 5.84 -4.43
N THR A 138 11.83 6.21 -3.49
CA THR A 138 13.26 5.84 -3.49
C THR A 138 13.44 4.33 -3.64
N LYS A 139 14.04 3.89 -4.75
CA LYS A 139 14.26 2.46 -5.05
C LYS A 139 12.99 1.58 -4.99
N THR A 140 11.80 2.15 -5.15
CA THR A 140 10.58 1.37 -5.29
C THR A 140 10.68 0.49 -6.55
N ASN A 141 10.38 -0.79 -6.43
CA ASN A 141 10.42 -1.74 -7.53
C ASN A 141 9.07 -1.76 -8.27
N PHE A 142 9.10 -1.46 -9.57
CA PHE A 142 7.94 -1.49 -10.46
C PHE A 142 8.08 -2.54 -11.57
N GLU A 143 9.01 -3.49 -11.45
CA GLU A 143 9.29 -4.47 -12.50
C GLU A 143 8.03 -5.22 -12.95
N ASN A 144 7.81 -5.33 -14.26
CA ASN A 144 6.65 -6.01 -14.87
C ASN A 144 5.27 -5.48 -14.43
N SER A 145 5.21 -4.31 -13.78
CA SER A 145 3.95 -3.70 -13.33
C SER A 145 3.19 -3.00 -14.47
N LYS A 146 1.87 -2.88 -14.28
CA LYS A 146 0.99 -2.09 -15.15
C LYS A 146 0.74 -0.73 -14.53
N LEU A 147 1.13 0.33 -15.22
CA LEU A 147 1.03 1.72 -14.79
C LEU A 147 0.17 2.54 -15.76
N LEU A 148 -0.79 1.89 -16.43
CA LEU A 148 -1.67 2.54 -17.40
C LEU A 148 -2.39 3.71 -16.73
N ARG A 149 -2.19 4.94 -17.25
CA ARG A 149 -2.82 6.16 -16.70
C ARG A 149 -2.52 6.43 -15.22
N ALA A 150 -1.47 5.84 -14.66
CA ALA A 150 -1.03 6.15 -13.31
C ALA A 150 -0.51 7.60 -13.23
N ASP A 151 -0.73 8.26 -12.10
CA ASP A 151 -0.35 9.66 -11.88
C ASP A 151 0.86 9.74 -10.94
N PHE A 152 1.99 10.18 -11.48
CA PHE A 152 3.26 10.40 -10.79
C PHE A 152 3.66 11.88 -10.79
N ARG A 153 2.78 12.81 -11.20
CA ARG A 153 3.15 14.23 -11.40
C ARG A 153 3.79 14.89 -10.18
N THR A 154 3.38 14.49 -8.98
CA THR A 154 3.91 15.01 -7.71
C THR A 154 4.81 14.02 -6.97
N ALA A 155 4.95 12.79 -7.48
CA ALA A 155 5.86 11.80 -6.93
C ALA A 155 7.31 12.16 -7.27
N ILE A 156 8.22 11.85 -6.36
CA ILE A 156 9.66 12.10 -6.52
C ILE A 156 10.48 10.84 -6.28
N ASP A 157 11.73 10.86 -6.75
CA ASP A 157 12.76 9.84 -6.53
C ASP A 157 12.40 8.41 -7.00
N TYR A 158 11.45 8.29 -7.94
CA TYR A 158 11.18 7.03 -8.61
C TYR A 158 12.26 6.70 -9.63
N THR A 159 12.48 5.40 -9.85
CA THR A 159 13.14 4.88 -11.05
C THR A 159 12.22 3.84 -11.66
N ILE A 160 11.73 4.09 -12.87
CA ILE A 160 10.83 3.18 -13.58
C ILE A 160 11.46 2.84 -14.91
N ASN A 161 11.55 1.55 -15.23
CA ASN A 161 12.01 1.08 -16.53
C ASN A 161 10.81 0.97 -17.51
N PRO A 162 10.67 1.88 -18.50
CA PRO A 162 9.62 1.84 -19.52
C PRO A 162 9.64 0.60 -20.41
N THR A 163 10.76 -0.13 -20.51
CA THR A 163 10.82 -1.36 -21.32
C THR A 163 10.26 -2.57 -20.59
N GLN A 164 10.13 -2.49 -19.26
CA GLN A 164 9.59 -3.56 -18.40
C GLN A 164 8.25 -3.17 -17.77
N THR A 165 7.68 -2.01 -18.08
CA THR A 165 6.44 -1.52 -17.49
C THR A 165 5.46 -1.01 -18.53
N ILE A 166 4.16 -1.15 -18.25
CA ILE A 166 3.12 -0.63 -19.15
C ILE A 166 2.75 0.79 -18.73
N LEU A 167 3.33 1.80 -19.40
CA LEU A 167 3.20 3.22 -19.04
C LEU A 167 2.20 4.03 -19.90
N LYS A 168 1.42 3.38 -20.75
CA LYS A 168 0.54 4.09 -21.69
C LYS A 168 -0.38 5.06 -20.93
N GLY A 169 -0.28 6.35 -21.24
CA GLY A 169 -1.07 7.42 -20.62
C GLY A 169 -0.69 7.77 -19.16
N ALA A 170 0.36 7.17 -18.59
CA ALA A 170 0.88 7.57 -17.30
C ALA A 170 1.33 9.05 -17.34
N LEU A 171 1.12 9.77 -16.24
CA LEU A 171 1.36 11.20 -16.12
C LEU A 171 2.60 11.44 -15.26
N PHE A 172 3.55 12.22 -15.78
CA PHE A 172 4.78 12.60 -15.11
C PHE A 172 4.97 14.11 -15.17
N SER A 173 5.68 14.67 -14.19
CA SER A 173 6.17 16.05 -14.27
C SER A 173 7.46 16.10 -15.09
N ASN A 174 7.72 17.23 -15.74
CA ASN A 174 8.98 17.45 -16.45
C ASN A 174 10.18 17.36 -15.50
N ASP A 175 10.04 17.86 -14.28
CA ASP A 175 11.11 17.94 -13.29
C ASP A 175 11.61 16.56 -12.84
N ASN A 176 10.76 15.54 -12.87
CA ASN A 176 11.09 14.19 -12.42
C ASN A 176 11.27 13.16 -13.57
N LEU A 177 11.26 13.60 -14.83
CA LEU A 177 11.45 12.70 -15.99
C LEU A 177 12.75 11.91 -15.96
N ALA A 178 13.78 12.41 -15.27
CA ALA A 178 15.04 11.72 -15.05
C ALA A 178 14.85 10.30 -14.48
N GLY A 179 13.83 10.09 -13.64
CA GLY A 179 13.48 8.76 -13.09
C GLY A 179 13.13 7.73 -14.16
N LEU A 180 12.67 8.16 -15.34
CA LEU A 180 12.39 7.29 -16.48
C LEU A 180 13.60 7.02 -17.35
N LEU A 181 14.77 7.61 -17.08
CA LEU A 181 15.96 7.48 -17.93
C LEU A 181 17.11 6.80 -17.20
N ARG A 182 17.10 6.80 -15.86
CA ARG A 182 18.19 6.24 -15.04
C ARG A 182 18.58 4.80 -15.38
N TYR A 183 17.62 3.96 -15.78
CA TYR A 183 17.89 2.56 -16.15
C TYR A 183 18.69 2.41 -17.46
N SER A 184 18.71 3.43 -18.30
CA SER A 184 19.34 3.39 -19.63
C SER A 184 20.84 3.74 -19.62
N GLY A 185 21.41 4.04 -18.46
CA GLY A 185 22.80 4.51 -18.33
C GLY A 185 23.03 5.93 -18.85
N ILE A 186 21.98 6.66 -19.22
CA ILE A 186 22.04 8.06 -19.64
C ILE A 186 22.38 8.94 -18.43
N ILE A 187 23.40 9.79 -18.59
CA ILE A 187 23.78 10.81 -17.61
C ILE A 187 23.04 12.10 -17.94
N ILE A 188 22.21 12.57 -17.00
CA ILE A 188 21.50 13.85 -17.07
C ILE A 188 22.35 14.88 -16.31
N LYS A 189 22.65 16.02 -16.94
CA LYS A 189 23.45 17.11 -16.37
C LYS A 189 22.60 18.34 -16.11
#